data_AF-A0A975YB10-F1
#
_entry.id   AF-A0A975YB10-F1
#
_cell.length_a   1.000
_cell.length_b   1.000
_cell.length_c   1.000
_cell.angle_alpha   90.00
_cell.angle_beta   90.00
_cell.angle_gamma   90.00
#
_symmetry.space_group_name_H-M   'P 1'
#
loop_
_entity.id
_entity.type
_entity.pdbx_description
1 polymer ?
#
loop_
_entity_poly.entity_id
_entity_poly.type
_entity_poly.pdbx_seq_one_letter_code
_entity_poly.pdbx_strand_id
1 'polypeptide(L)'
;MPRYDDLTARMAEPDFWPLYLFDDQAMNAYEETREVEGAEEEILQAKFLLDRGLGLTLEFEPGVDYVNLAVQSPKSAKDETVGWDDTAHFHPHVMPWSELDLLCRAAALYDPALRHPGPMLALLLRFAFLTEDDDLDAITPMVDAAFSAVLPTAANNAVPPGAAKVRTETRDWFDLRDLRGTGIEWTPRSDGCQAVTQHDPDGMPLYSLREPESAEFPFATWSEMLARATELLHSVRTDPALRLPEVRAALDRCAGPNGHRHIGPLASALSRAGFDNTALFRALSQPVAPVEAAWAIETLAGLELGELIAAWAGVSPLANSTSWQLSLTLPAAGRPWRFAQTFADELSTALQAAGLGRAETNGSTSVQGKDGGYVHHSDHLDILIRDDLPGGVRVISQLLHHHQAAETAVLKHNEKPYDRIAVIDLSA
;
A
#
# COMPACT_ATOMS: atom_id res chain seq x y z
N MET A 1 13.33 -25.89 2.47
CA MET A 1 13.01 -25.09 3.66
C MET A 1 13.47 -23.68 3.36
N PRO A 2 12.55 -22.75 3.10
CA PRO A 2 12.92 -21.35 2.88
C PRO A 2 13.52 -20.83 4.19
N ARG A 3 14.72 -20.27 4.12
CA ARG A 3 15.33 -19.59 5.25
C ARG A 3 14.68 -18.21 5.33
N TYR A 4 14.39 -17.75 6.54
CA TYR A 4 13.87 -16.39 6.81
C TYR A 4 14.68 -15.26 6.13
N ASP A 5 15.91 -15.56 5.70
CA ASP A 5 16.81 -14.65 4.98
C ASP A 5 16.45 -14.45 3.49
N ASP A 6 15.61 -15.29 2.90
CA ASP A 6 15.38 -15.31 1.43
C ASP A 6 14.61 -14.08 0.96
N LEU A 7 13.48 -13.76 1.60
CA LEU A 7 12.71 -12.57 1.23
C LEU A 7 13.49 -11.27 1.50
N THR A 8 14.27 -11.21 2.59
CA THR A 8 15.08 -10.01 2.88
C THR A 8 16.17 -9.80 1.83
N ALA A 9 16.82 -10.87 1.38
CA ALA A 9 17.78 -10.81 0.29
C ALA A 9 17.08 -10.43 -1.04
N ARG A 10 15.96 -11.08 -1.34
CA ARG A 10 15.15 -10.83 -2.54
C ARG A 10 14.65 -9.38 -2.62
N MET A 11 14.21 -8.80 -1.50
CA MET A 11 13.78 -7.38 -1.43
C MET A 11 14.85 -6.37 -1.84
N ALA A 12 16.13 -6.74 -1.79
CA ALA A 12 17.23 -5.89 -2.23
C ALA A 12 17.47 -5.99 -3.75
N GLU A 13 16.86 -6.97 -4.42
CA GLU A 13 16.96 -7.15 -5.86
C GLU A 13 16.08 -6.13 -6.60
N PRO A 14 16.54 -5.57 -7.74
CA PRO A 14 15.84 -4.47 -8.41
C PRO A 14 14.43 -4.79 -8.92
N ASP A 15 14.16 -6.05 -9.22
CA ASP A 15 12.91 -6.56 -9.78
C ASP A 15 11.89 -6.97 -8.72
N PHE A 16 12.29 -7.19 -7.47
CA PHE A 16 11.38 -7.64 -6.42
C PHE A 16 10.22 -6.69 -6.19
N TRP A 17 10.46 -5.39 -6.03
CA TRP A 17 9.39 -4.44 -5.73
C TRP A 17 8.45 -4.20 -6.91
N PRO A 18 8.93 -4.06 -8.15
CA PRO A 18 8.06 -4.10 -9.31
C PRO A 18 7.17 -5.35 -9.35
N LEU A 19 7.73 -6.54 -9.12
CA LEU A 19 6.96 -7.79 -9.04
C LEU A 19 5.95 -7.78 -7.90
N TYR A 20 6.40 -7.41 -6.70
CA TYR A 20 5.58 -7.37 -5.50
C TYR A 20 4.49 -6.30 -5.59
N LEU A 21 4.65 -5.23 -6.37
CA LEU A 21 3.64 -4.19 -6.57
C LEU A 21 2.80 -4.39 -7.84
N PHE A 22 2.91 -5.57 -8.46
CA PHE A 22 2.21 -5.95 -9.70
C PHE A 22 2.43 -4.98 -10.86
N ASP A 23 3.69 -4.64 -11.11
CA ASP A 23 4.05 -4.07 -12.39
C ASP A 23 3.91 -5.17 -13.46
N ASP A 24 2.91 -5.04 -14.34
CA ASP A 24 2.65 -6.00 -15.42
C ASP A 24 3.90 -6.29 -16.27
N GLN A 25 4.75 -5.28 -16.51
CA GLN A 25 5.95 -5.48 -17.30
C GLN A 25 6.97 -6.33 -16.54
N ALA A 26 7.12 -6.08 -15.23
CA ALA A 26 7.95 -6.91 -14.38
C ALA A 26 7.43 -8.36 -14.33
N MET A 27 6.11 -8.54 -14.21
CA MET A 27 5.52 -9.89 -14.15
C MET A 27 5.74 -10.66 -15.45
N ASN A 28 5.42 -10.05 -16.59
CA ASN A 28 5.66 -10.64 -17.91
C ASN A 28 7.16 -10.98 -18.10
N ALA A 29 8.07 -10.10 -17.68
CA ALA A 29 9.51 -10.35 -17.77
C ALA A 29 9.96 -11.52 -16.88
N TYR A 30 9.37 -11.65 -15.69
CA TYR A 30 9.64 -12.76 -14.78
C TYR A 30 9.12 -14.08 -15.35
N GLU A 31 7.90 -14.12 -15.86
CA GLU A 31 7.33 -15.30 -16.51
C GLU A 31 8.17 -15.76 -17.71
N GLU A 32 8.53 -14.85 -18.62
CA GLU A 32 9.37 -15.15 -19.78
C GLU A 32 10.73 -15.73 -19.34
N THR A 33 11.35 -15.15 -18.32
CA THR A 33 12.63 -15.64 -17.79
C THR A 33 12.48 -17.04 -17.18
N ARG A 34 11.43 -17.25 -16.38
CA ARG A 34 11.13 -18.53 -15.72
C ARG A 34 10.87 -19.64 -16.74
N GLU A 35 10.11 -19.37 -17.80
CA GLU A 35 9.84 -20.34 -18.87
C GLU A 35 11.11 -20.75 -19.63
N VAL A 36 12.01 -19.78 -19.89
CA VAL A 36 13.28 -20.04 -20.59
C VAL A 36 14.24 -20.84 -19.72
N GLU A 37 14.32 -20.54 -18.43
CA GLU A 37 15.26 -21.17 -17.50
C GLU A 37 14.74 -22.50 -16.93
N GLY A 38 13.44 -22.79 -17.05
CA GLY A 38 12.82 -23.97 -16.47
C GLY A 38 12.92 -23.98 -14.94
N ALA A 39 12.87 -22.79 -14.32
CA ALA A 39 13.03 -22.63 -12.88
C ALA A 39 11.82 -23.19 -12.11
N GLU A 40 12.08 -23.74 -10.92
CA GLU A 40 11.04 -24.18 -9.99
C GLU A 40 10.22 -22.99 -9.47
N GLU A 41 9.01 -23.24 -8.96
CA GLU A 41 8.19 -22.22 -8.33
C GLU A 41 8.90 -21.63 -7.10
N GLU A 42 9.15 -20.32 -7.15
CA GLU A 42 9.71 -19.55 -6.04
C GLU A 42 8.59 -19.25 -5.03
N ILE A 43 8.79 -19.64 -3.77
CA ILE A 43 7.90 -19.30 -2.65
C ILE A 43 8.71 -18.53 -1.62
N LEU A 44 8.43 -17.25 -1.49
CA LEU A 44 9.11 -16.33 -0.60
C LEU A 44 8.29 -16.13 0.67
N GLN A 45 8.95 -16.12 1.83
CA GLN A 45 8.26 -15.98 3.12
C GLN A 45 8.94 -14.94 4.02
N ALA A 46 8.13 -14.03 4.59
CA ALA A 46 8.50 -13.18 5.70
C ALA A 46 7.73 -13.59 6.95
N LYS A 47 8.38 -13.49 8.12
CA LYS A 47 7.66 -13.54 9.39
C LYS A 47 7.96 -12.31 10.22
N PHE A 48 6.90 -11.64 10.63
CA PHE A 48 6.94 -10.48 11.49
C PHE A 48 6.48 -10.92 12.87
N LEU A 49 7.44 -11.39 13.66
CA LEU A 49 7.17 -11.88 15.00
C LEU A 49 6.96 -10.72 15.96
N LEU A 50 5.97 -10.88 16.83
CA LEU A 50 5.92 -10.23 18.12
C LEU A 50 6.63 -11.15 19.13
N ASP A 51 6.24 -11.11 20.40
CA ASP A 51 6.73 -12.07 21.39
C ASP A 51 5.74 -13.25 21.60
N ARG A 52 6.17 -14.23 22.40
CA ARG A 52 5.37 -15.42 22.79
C ARG A 52 4.88 -16.29 21.62
N GLY A 53 5.51 -16.18 20.45
CA GLY A 53 5.13 -16.93 19.25
C GLY A 53 3.88 -16.40 18.56
N LEU A 54 3.48 -15.16 18.85
CA LEU A 54 2.49 -14.43 18.06
C LEU A 54 3.21 -13.67 16.94
N GLY A 55 2.57 -13.52 15.80
CA GLY A 55 3.12 -12.74 14.69
C GLY A 55 2.32 -12.88 13.41
N LEU A 56 2.86 -12.32 12.33
CA LEU A 56 2.33 -12.44 10.99
C LEU A 56 3.30 -13.21 10.09
N THR A 57 2.76 -14.02 9.21
CA THR A 57 3.49 -14.68 8.14
C THR A 57 2.96 -14.16 6.81
N LEU A 58 3.86 -13.61 5.99
CA LEU A 58 3.58 -13.21 4.61
C LEU A 58 4.23 -14.24 3.68
N GLU A 59 3.46 -14.79 2.76
CA GLU A 59 3.91 -15.68 1.71
C GLU A 59 3.66 -15.02 0.37
N PHE A 60 4.64 -15.05 -0.53
CA PHE A 60 4.56 -14.50 -1.87
C PHE A 60 5.07 -15.53 -2.88
N GLU A 61 4.22 -15.85 -3.85
CA GLU A 61 4.48 -16.79 -4.93
C GLU A 61 4.39 -16.03 -6.26
N PRO A 62 5.51 -15.45 -6.75
CA PRO A 62 5.49 -14.63 -7.96
C PRO A 62 5.05 -15.40 -9.20
N GLY A 63 5.23 -16.74 -9.23
CA GLY A 63 4.88 -17.56 -10.39
C GLY A 63 3.39 -17.79 -10.61
N VAL A 64 2.54 -17.41 -9.66
CA VAL A 64 1.08 -17.55 -9.71
C VAL A 64 0.37 -16.29 -9.21
N ASP A 65 1.12 -15.17 -9.12
CA ASP A 65 0.64 -13.88 -8.64
C ASP A 65 -0.07 -13.92 -7.28
N TYR A 66 0.36 -14.82 -6.40
CA TYR A 66 -0.32 -15.07 -5.14
C TYR A 66 0.44 -14.51 -3.94
N VAL A 67 -0.25 -13.76 -3.09
CA VAL A 67 0.26 -13.30 -1.79
C VAL A 67 -0.71 -13.73 -0.71
N ASN A 68 -0.24 -14.41 0.33
CA ASN A 68 -1.05 -14.80 1.48
C ASN A 68 -0.51 -14.17 2.76
N LEU A 69 -1.41 -13.61 3.56
CA LEU A 69 -1.14 -13.12 4.90
C LEU A 69 -1.83 -14.02 5.91
N ALA A 70 -1.07 -14.54 6.86
CA ALA A 70 -1.57 -15.40 7.91
C ALA A 70 -1.14 -14.92 9.30
N VAL A 71 -1.99 -15.16 10.30
CA VAL A 71 -1.65 -14.94 11.71
C VAL A 71 -1.04 -16.19 12.31
N GLN A 72 0.05 -16.01 13.03
CA GLN A 72 0.73 -17.06 13.78
C GLN A 72 0.33 -17.01 15.26
N SER A 73 0.08 -18.18 15.84
CA SER A 73 -0.24 -18.32 17.25
C SER A 73 0.33 -19.60 17.84
N PRO A 74 0.86 -19.57 19.09
CA PRO A 74 1.32 -20.78 19.77
C PRO A 74 0.18 -21.77 20.09
N LYS A 75 -1.09 -21.34 19.97
CA LYS A 75 -2.28 -22.17 20.22
C LYS A 75 -2.67 -23.01 19.00
N SER A 76 -2.20 -22.64 17.81
CA SER A 76 -2.46 -23.37 16.56
C SER A 76 -1.19 -24.02 16.05
N ALA A 77 -1.32 -25.21 15.46
CA ALA A 77 -0.19 -25.87 14.79
C ALA A 77 0.07 -25.33 13.37
N LYS A 78 -0.87 -24.54 12.83
CA LYS A 78 -0.80 -23.95 11.49
C LYS A 78 -1.12 -22.46 11.59
N ASP A 79 -0.41 -21.66 10.81
CA ASP A 79 -0.75 -20.25 10.63
C ASP A 79 -2.14 -20.17 9.96
N GLU A 80 -2.97 -19.23 10.42
CA GLU A 80 -4.36 -19.08 9.97
C GLU A 80 -4.45 -17.90 8.99
N THR A 81 -4.90 -18.13 7.76
CA THR A 81 -5.04 -17.06 6.76
C THR A 81 -5.97 -15.96 7.24
N VAL A 82 -5.52 -14.72 7.12
CA VAL A 82 -6.27 -13.50 7.43
C VAL A 82 -6.59 -12.70 6.17
N GLY A 83 -5.81 -12.88 5.10
CA GLY A 83 -6.13 -12.37 3.78
C GLY A 83 -5.20 -12.89 2.70
N TRP A 84 -5.57 -12.67 1.45
CA TRP A 84 -4.78 -13.08 0.29
C TRP A 84 -4.95 -12.10 -0.87
N ASP A 85 -4.17 -12.28 -1.91
CA ASP A 85 -4.17 -11.49 -3.14
C ASP A 85 -3.79 -12.43 -4.29
N ASP A 86 -4.63 -12.57 -5.30
CA ASP A 86 -4.43 -13.48 -6.43
C ASP A 86 -4.61 -12.80 -7.80
N THR A 87 -4.57 -11.46 -7.83
CA THR A 87 -4.82 -10.53 -8.98
C THR A 87 -6.16 -10.67 -9.69
N ALA A 88 -6.84 -11.81 -9.61
CA ALA A 88 -8.15 -12.08 -10.20
C ALA A 88 -9.29 -11.58 -9.31
N HIS A 89 -9.10 -11.59 -7.99
CA HIS A 89 -10.06 -11.11 -7.01
C HIS A 89 -9.40 -9.98 -6.20
N PHE A 90 -10.06 -8.83 -6.13
CA PHE A 90 -9.66 -7.78 -5.20
C PHE A 90 -9.69 -8.35 -3.77
N HIS A 91 -8.56 -8.19 -3.09
CA HIS A 91 -8.13 -8.88 -1.86
C HIS A 91 -9.19 -8.82 -0.75
N PRO A 92 -9.37 -9.84 0.10
CA PRO A 92 -10.02 -9.60 1.38
C PRO A 92 -9.25 -8.54 2.15
N HIS A 93 -9.86 -7.37 2.25
CA HIS A 93 -9.31 -6.27 3.04
C HIS A 93 -9.23 -6.67 4.52
N VAL A 94 -8.01 -6.66 5.06
CA VAL A 94 -7.71 -7.36 6.32
C VAL A 94 -7.68 -6.42 7.52
N MET A 95 -7.22 -5.18 7.38
CA MET A 95 -6.98 -4.35 8.56
C MET A 95 -7.14 -2.84 8.29
N PRO A 96 -7.66 -2.08 9.26
CA PRO A 96 -7.59 -0.62 9.24
C PRO A 96 -6.13 -0.15 9.41
N TRP A 97 -5.83 1.08 8.98
CA TRP A 97 -4.49 1.67 9.13
C TRP A 97 -3.96 1.60 10.58
N SER A 98 -4.82 1.88 11.56
CA SER A 98 -4.46 1.89 12.97
C SER A 98 -3.95 0.53 13.49
N GLU A 99 -4.53 -0.58 13.01
CA GLU A 99 -4.05 -1.92 13.34
C GLU A 99 -2.70 -2.22 12.66
N LEU A 100 -2.52 -1.79 11.40
CA LEU A 100 -1.26 -1.96 10.67
C LEU A 100 -0.11 -1.19 11.34
N ASP A 101 -0.30 0.09 11.65
CA ASP A 101 0.71 0.92 12.32
C ASP A 101 1.07 0.34 13.71
N LEU A 102 0.06 -0.07 14.48
CA LEU A 102 0.25 -0.72 15.79
C LEU A 102 1.14 -1.97 15.69
N LEU A 103 0.84 -2.87 14.75
CA LEU A 103 1.56 -4.12 14.56
C LEU A 103 3.00 -3.87 14.10
N CYS A 104 3.21 -2.92 13.17
CA CYS A 104 4.54 -2.56 12.69
C CYS A 104 5.42 -1.98 13.81
N ARG A 105 4.87 -1.08 14.64
CA ARG A 105 5.57 -0.54 15.82
C ARG A 105 5.97 -1.65 16.79
N ALA A 106 5.02 -2.55 17.11
CA ALA A 106 5.27 -3.63 18.06
C ALA A 106 6.29 -4.65 17.54
N ALA A 107 6.23 -5.01 16.26
CA ALA A 107 7.21 -5.87 15.60
C ALA A 107 8.60 -5.21 15.59
N ALA A 108 8.70 -3.91 15.32
CA ALA A 108 9.97 -3.19 15.36
C ALA A 108 10.58 -3.12 16.78
N LEU A 109 9.76 -3.14 17.85
CA LEU A 109 10.27 -3.27 19.22
C LEU A 109 10.86 -4.65 19.50
N TYR A 110 10.27 -5.70 18.91
CA TYR A 110 10.73 -7.08 19.07
C TYR A 110 11.96 -7.38 18.20
N ASP A 111 11.92 -6.99 16.94
CA ASP A 111 13.04 -7.05 15.99
C ASP A 111 13.42 -5.64 15.51
N PRO A 112 14.46 -5.04 16.12
CA PRO A 112 14.95 -3.74 15.70
C PRO A 112 15.39 -3.68 14.23
N ALA A 113 15.74 -4.79 13.58
CA ALA A 113 16.18 -4.78 12.19
C ALA A 113 15.05 -4.37 11.22
N LEU A 114 13.78 -4.63 11.57
CA LEU A 114 12.62 -4.25 10.76
C LEU A 114 12.49 -2.73 10.62
N ARG A 115 12.89 -1.95 11.63
CA ARG A 115 12.60 -0.51 11.73
C ARG A 115 11.10 -0.20 11.63
N HIS A 116 10.75 1.05 11.90
CA HIS A 116 9.40 1.56 11.64
C HIS A 116 9.48 3.06 11.35
N PRO A 117 8.83 3.57 10.30
CA PRO A 117 8.35 2.82 9.14
C PRO A 117 9.51 2.06 8.44
N GLY A 118 9.19 0.96 7.75
CA GLY A 118 10.19 0.04 7.20
C GLY A 118 9.58 -1.07 6.32
N PRO A 119 10.32 -2.18 6.07
CA PRO A 119 9.88 -3.27 5.20
C PRO A 119 8.53 -3.88 5.56
N MET A 120 8.26 -4.09 6.84
CA MET A 120 6.97 -4.67 7.27
C MET A 120 5.81 -3.78 6.83
N LEU A 121 5.93 -2.45 7.04
CA LEU A 121 4.90 -1.52 6.58
C LEU A 121 4.79 -1.58 5.06
N ALA A 122 5.89 -1.43 4.33
CA ALA A 122 5.89 -1.44 2.86
C ALA A 122 5.24 -2.70 2.25
N LEU A 123 5.50 -3.87 2.82
CA LEU A 123 4.91 -5.13 2.37
C LEU A 123 3.42 -5.24 2.72
N LEU A 124 3.05 -4.88 3.95
CA LEU A 124 1.69 -5.09 4.46
C LEU A 124 0.69 -4.01 4.07
N LEU A 125 1.14 -2.89 3.49
CA LEU A 125 0.27 -1.86 2.89
C LEU A 125 -0.74 -2.43 1.88
N ARG A 126 -0.39 -3.55 1.23
CA ARG A 126 -1.29 -4.31 0.35
C ARG A 126 -2.62 -4.67 1.01
N PHE A 127 -2.60 -4.97 2.31
CA PHE A 127 -3.75 -5.49 3.08
C PHE A 127 -4.50 -4.43 3.90
N ALA A 128 -4.03 -3.17 3.86
CA ALA A 128 -4.67 -2.04 4.50
C ALA A 128 -5.28 -1.10 3.46
N PHE A 129 -6.35 -0.42 3.86
CA PHE A 129 -7.07 0.54 3.04
C PHE A 129 -7.44 1.76 3.87
N LEU A 130 -7.78 2.84 3.16
CA LEU A 130 -8.11 4.12 3.75
C LEU A 130 -9.62 4.30 3.81
N THR A 131 -10.11 4.75 4.96
CA THR A 131 -11.50 5.18 5.17
C THR A 131 -11.57 6.67 5.47
N GLU A 132 -12.79 7.19 5.66
CA GLU A 132 -13.02 8.61 5.94
C GLU A 132 -12.40 9.07 7.27
N ASP A 133 -12.16 8.13 8.18
CA ASP A 133 -11.64 8.41 9.52
C ASP A 133 -10.10 8.44 9.56
N ASP A 134 -9.44 8.07 8.46
CA ASP A 134 -7.99 7.96 8.39
C ASP A 134 -7.30 9.32 8.16
N ASP A 135 -6.33 9.65 9.02
CA ASP A 135 -5.58 10.90 8.96
C ASP A 135 -4.43 10.83 7.95
N LEU A 136 -4.66 11.38 6.76
CA LEU A 136 -3.64 11.41 5.71
C LEU A 136 -2.36 12.17 6.10
N ASP A 137 -2.44 13.13 7.02
CA ASP A 137 -1.28 13.91 7.49
C ASP A 137 -0.32 13.00 8.29
N ALA A 138 -0.85 11.99 8.98
CA ALA A 138 -0.06 10.95 9.64
C ALA A 138 0.38 9.84 8.68
N ILE A 139 -0.52 9.40 7.80
CA ILE A 139 -0.33 8.20 6.97
C ILE A 139 0.67 8.43 5.84
N THR A 140 0.48 9.50 5.08
CA THR A 140 1.27 9.78 3.87
C THR A 140 2.77 9.78 4.13
N PRO A 141 3.30 10.51 5.14
CA PRO A 141 4.75 10.50 5.40
C PRO A 141 5.26 9.16 5.95
N MET A 142 4.41 8.34 6.58
CA MET A 142 4.77 7.00 7.03
C MET A 142 4.96 6.03 5.87
N VAL A 143 4.02 6.04 4.92
CA VAL A 143 4.09 5.24 3.69
C VAL A 143 5.29 5.65 2.85
N ASP A 144 5.49 6.96 2.67
CA ASP A 144 6.60 7.49 1.88
C ASP A 144 7.97 7.13 2.47
N ALA A 145 8.08 7.17 3.80
CA ALA A 145 9.29 6.75 4.50
C ALA A 145 9.49 5.21 4.46
N ALA A 146 8.42 4.42 4.49
CA ALA A 146 8.50 2.96 4.35
C ALA A 146 9.08 2.57 2.98
N PHE A 147 8.51 3.12 1.90
CA PHE A 147 9.04 2.90 0.55
C PHE A 147 10.46 3.46 0.39
N SER A 148 10.76 4.63 0.97
CA SER A 148 12.13 5.17 0.96
C SER A 148 13.14 4.26 1.67
N ALA A 149 12.74 3.53 2.71
CA ALA A 149 13.61 2.61 3.43
C ALA A 149 13.96 1.37 2.61
N VAL A 150 13.05 0.89 1.76
CA VAL A 150 13.23 -0.33 0.95
C VAL A 150 13.69 -0.05 -0.49
N LEU A 151 13.41 1.15 -1.01
CA LEU A 151 13.73 1.59 -2.37
C LEU A 151 14.50 2.93 -2.37
N PRO A 152 15.75 2.96 -1.86
CA PRO A 152 16.52 4.20 -1.71
C PRO A 152 16.91 4.84 -3.05
N THR A 153 16.99 4.06 -4.13
CA THR A 153 17.51 4.48 -5.45
C THR A 153 16.48 5.13 -6.38
N ALA A 154 15.17 4.95 -6.13
CA ALA A 154 14.12 5.53 -6.99
C ALA A 154 13.96 7.06 -6.82
N ALA A 155 14.65 7.67 -5.85
CA ALA A 155 14.65 9.11 -5.61
C ALA A 155 15.32 9.95 -6.73
N ASN A 156 15.91 9.32 -7.75
CA ASN A 156 16.72 9.99 -8.78
C ASN A 156 15.96 10.43 -10.05
N ASN A 157 14.66 10.15 -10.17
CA ASN A 157 13.87 10.67 -11.29
C ASN A 157 13.51 12.14 -11.01
N ALA A 158 14.29 13.04 -11.60
CA ALA A 158 14.22 14.49 -11.40
C ALA A 158 12.80 15.05 -11.55
N VAL A 159 12.30 15.64 -10.46
CA VAL A 159 10.97 16.25 -10.38
C VAL A 159 11.05 17.77 -10.69
N PRO A 160 10.11 18.35 -11.46
CA PRO A 160 10.04 19.79 -11.69
C PRO A 160 9.82 20.59 -10.39
N PRO A 161 10.33 21.82 -10.26
CA PRO A 161 10.17 22.62 -9.03
C PRO A 161 8.71 23.00 -8.75
N GLY A 162 8.22 22.77 -7.53
CA GLY A 162 6.99 23.41 -7.02
C GLY A 162 5.86 22.49 -6.52
N ALA A 163 5.94 21.17 -6.71
CA ALA A 163 5.00 20.22 -6.10
C ALA A 163 5.66 19.51 -4.91
N ALA A 164 4.99 19.46 -3.75
CA ALA A 164 5.35 18.53 -2.69
C ALA A 164 5.06 17.11 -3.23
N LYS A 165 6.03 16.49 -3.90
CA LYS A 165 5.83 15.16 -4.48
C LYS A 165 6.12 14.10 -3.42
N VAL A 166 5.09 13.32 -3.12
CA VAL A 166 5.25 11.95 -2.62
C VAL A 166 5.91 11.10 -3.71
N ARG A 167 6.47 9.98 -3.30
CA ARG A 167 6.97 8.97 -4.22
C ARG A 167 5.86 8.37 -5.08
N THR A 168 6.23 7.83 -6.24
CA THR A 168 5.30 7.15 -7.14
C THR A 168 4.63 5.98 -6.45
N GLU A 169 5.39 5.17 -5.70
CA GLU A 169 4.86 4.00 -4.98
C GLU A 169 3.83 4.41 -3.91
N THR A 170 4.10 5.50 -3.19
CA THR A 170 3.16 6.09 -2.23
C THR A 170 1.86 6.54 -2.91
N ARG A 171 1.98 7.17 -4.09
CA ARG A 171 0.82 7.63 -4.86
C ARG A 171 0.03 6.47 -5.44
N ASP A 172 0.71 5.47 -6.00
CA ASP A 172 0.09 4.29 -6.60
C ASP A 172 -0.65 3.48 -5.54
N TRP A 173 -0.04 3.28 -4.36
CA TRP A 173 -0.72 2.65 -3.23
C TRP A 173 -1.97 3.43 -2.82
N PHE A 174 -1.87 4.76 -2.68
CA PHE A 174 -3.01 5.59 -2.32
C PHE A 174 -4.16 5.43 -3.32
N ASP A 175 -3.88 5.50 -4.63
CA ASP A 175 -4.91 5.38 -5.67
C ASP A 175 -5.60 4.00 -5.66
N LEU A 176 -4.88 2.96 -5.25
CA LEU A 176 -5.38 1.59 -5.18
C LEU A 176 -6.09 1.25 -3.86
N ARG A 177 -5.92 2.07 -2.82
CA ARG A 177 -6.34 1.76 -1.45
C ARG A 177 -7.19 2.84 -0.81
N ASP A 178 -7.42 3.94 -1.51
CA ASP A 178 -8.35 4.98 -1.10
C ASP A 178 -9.80 4.52 -1.32
N LEU A 179 -10.44 4.04 -0.26
CA LEU A 179 -11.83 3.61 -0.28
C LEU A 179 -12.75 4.63 0.41
N ARG A 180 -12.30 5.87 0.58
CA ARG A 180 -13.17 6.95 1.05
C ARG A 180 -14.35 7.13 0.09
N GLY A 181 -15.51 7.48 0.63
CA GLY A 181 -16.75 7.61 -0.12
C GLY A 181 -17.46 6.31 -0.49
N THR A 182 -16.87 5.12 -0.23
CA THR A 182 -17.46 3.82 -0.61
C THR A 182 -18.42 3.23 0.43
N GLY A 183 -18.69 3.94 1.52
CA GLY A 183 -19.60 3.50 2.57
C GLY A 183 -19.09 2.34 3.43
N ILE A 184 -17.77 2.15 3.50
CA ILE A 184 -17.13 1.19 4.40
C ILE A 184 -17.08 1.77 5.82
N GLU A 185 -17.50 0.96 6.79
CA GLU A 185 -17.50 1.29 8.21
C GLU A 185 -16.81 0.20 9.02
N TRP A 186 -15.82 0.60 9.83
CA TRP A 186 -15.22 -0.26 10.85
C TRP A 186 -16.01 -0.14 12.15
N THR A 187 -16.41 -1.28 12.69
CA THR A 187 -17.21 -1.36 13.91
C THR A 187 -16.47 -2.16 14.99
N PRO A 188 -16.34 -1.62 16.21
CA PRO A 188 -15.66 -2.33 17.28
C PRO A 188 -16.49 -3.51 17.75
N ARG A 189 -15.84 -4.66 17.89
CA ARG A 189 -16.39 -5.88 18.47
C ARG A 189 -16.11 -5.94 19.97
N SER A 190 -16.85 -6.79 20.67
CA SER A 190 -16.67 -7.04 22.11
C SER A 190 -15.33 -7.72 22.44
N ASP A 191 -14.71 -8.39 21.47
CA ASP A 191 -13.39 -9.00 21.58
C ASP A 191 -12.23 -8.01 21.33
N GLY A 192 -12.53 -6.73 21.06
CA GLY A 192 -11.53 -5.69 20.86
C GLY A 192 -10.99 -5.57 19.43
N CYS A 193 -11.44 -6.42 18.50
CA CYS A 193 -11.14 -6.29 17.07
C CYS A 193 -12.15 -5.38 16.36
N GLN A 194 -11.76 -4.84 15.21
CA GLN A 194 -12.69 -4.20 14.28
C GLN A 194 -13.32 -5.23 13.33
N ALA A 195 -14.63 -5.18 13.12
CA ALA A 195 -15.32 -5.82 12.00
C ALA A 195 -15.66 -4.77 10.95
N VAL A 196 -15.75 -5.16 9.68
CA VAL A 196 -16.03 -4.23 8.60
C VAL A 196 -17.37 -4.52 7.96
N THR A 197 -18.13 -3.46 7.68
CA THR A 197 -19.37 -3.51 6.90
C THR A 197 -19.23 -2.58 5.71
N GLN A 198 -19.69 -3.00 4.54
CA GLN A 198 -19.87 -2.13 3.38
C GLN A 198 -21.36 -1.89 3.18
N HIS A 199 -21.81 -0.64 3.37
CA HIS A 199 -23.23 -0.30 3.28
C HIS A 199 -23.72 -0.04 1.86
N ASP A 200 -22.81 0.27 0.93
CA ASP A 200 -23.12 0.49 -0.48
C ASP A 200 -22.72 -0.72 -1.33
N PRO A 201 -23.68 -1.60 -1.69
CA PRO A 201 -23.39 -2.80 -2.50
C PRO A 201 -23.08 -2.46 -3.97
N ASP A 202 -23.27 -1.21 -4.39
CA ASP A 202 -23.00 -0.75 -5.75
C ASP A 202 -21.58 -0.18 -5.93
N GLY A 203 -20.83 -0.01 -4.84
CA GLY A 203 -19.43 0.41 -4.84
C GLY A 203 -18.44 -0.74 -5.10
N MET A 204 -17.14 -0.46 -5.06
CA MET A 204 -16.11 -1.50 -5.22
C MET A 204 -16.25 -2.54 -4.09
N PRO A 205 -16.53 -3.82 -4.40
CA PRO A 205 -16.75 -4.84 -3.38
C PRO A 205 -15.51 -5.01 -2.49
N LEU A 206 -15.71 -4.97 -1.17
CA LEU A 206 -14.64 -5.08 -0.18
C LEU A 206 -14.05 -6.50 -0.07
N TYR A 207 -14.81 -7.54 -0.41
CA TYR A 207 -14.42 -8.95 -0.29
C TYR A 207 -13.80 -9.37 1.06
N SER A 208 -14.02 -8.60 2.14
CA SER A 208 -13.33 -8.81 3.42
C SER A 208 -13.85 -10.06 4.14
N LEU A 209 -12.93 -10.80 4.76
CA LEU A 209 -13.29 -11.87 5.69
C LEU A 209 -13.77 -11.34 7.04
N ARG A 210 -13.64 -10.04 7.32
CA ARG A 210 -13.92 -9.42 8.64
C ARG A 210 -15.35 -8.93 8.80
N GLU A 211 -16.28 -9.47 8.02
CA GLU A 211 -17.70 -9.23 8.27
C GLU A 211 -18.07 -9.64 9.70
N PRO A 212 -18.98 -8.93 10.39
CA PRO A 212 -19.26 -9.17 11.80
C PRO A 212 -19.62 -10.61 12.19
N GLU A 213 -20.25 -11.35 11.25
CA GLU A 213 -20.70 -12.73 11.45
C GLU A 213 -19.79 -13.78 10.81
N SER A 214 -18.69 -13.35 10.16
CA SER A 214 -17.78 -14.26 9.46
C SER A 214 -17.06 -15.21 10.44
N ALA A 215 -17.11 -16.50 10.12
CA ALA A 215 -16.33 -17.53 10.80
C ALA A 215 -14.98 -17.81 10.12
N GLU A 216 -14.72 -17.21 8.96
CA GLU A 216 -13.50 -17.42 8.17
C GLU A 216 -12.32 -16.61 8.71
N PHE A 217 -12.59 -15.48 9.36
CA PHE A 217 -11.55 -14.66 9.97
C PHE A 217 -11.23 -15.09 11.42
N PRO A 218 -9.95 -15.31 11.77
CA PRO A 218 -9.56 -15.77 13.10
C PRO A 218 -9.56 -14.63 14.14
N PHE A 219 -10.73 -14.03 14.42
CA PHE A 219 -10.90 -12.88 15.31
C PHE A 219 -10.26 -13.06 16.69
N ALA A 220 -10.35 -14.27 17.27
CA ALA A 220 -9.79 -14.55 18.59
C ALA A 220 -8.26 -14.47 18.59
N THR A 221 -7.61 -15.07 17.59
CA THR A 221 -6.15 -15.05 17.42
C THR A 221 -5.68 -13.63 17.08
N TRP A 222 -6.41 -12.92 16.21
CA TRP A 222 -6.12 -11.53 15.84
C TRP A 222 -6.21 -10.59 17.04
N SER A 223 -7.27 -10.70 17.85
CA SER A 223 -7.48 -9.91 19.07
C SER A 223 -6.32 -10.09 20.05
N GLU A 224 -5.89 -11.33 20.28
CA GLU A 224 -4.75 -11.63 21.16
C GLU A 224 -3.46 -10.97 20.66
N MET A 225 -3.24 -10.96 19.35
CA MET A 225 -2.09 -10.30 18.73
C MET A 225 -2.14 -8.77 18.91
N LEU A 226 -3.28 -8.13 18.64
CA LEU A 226 -3.45 -6.67 18.81
C LEU A 226 -3.33 -6.24 20.28
N ALA A 227 -3.93 -7.01 21.19
CA ALA A 227 -3.80 -6.78 22.63
C ALA A 227 -2.33 -6.87 23.04
N ARG A 228 -1.59 -7.87 22.53
CA ARG A 228 -0.17 -8.01 22.84
C ARG A 228 0.68 -6.88 22.26
N ALA A 229 0.42 -6.45 21.04
CA ALA A 229 1.09 -5.30 20.43
C ALA A 229 0.91 -4.03 21.28
N THR A 230 -0.32 -3.79 21.75
CA THR A 230 -0.64 -2.68 22.66
C THR A 230 0.14 -2.78 23.97
N GLU A 231 0.17 -3.97 24.59
CA GLU A 231 0.94 -4.22 25.82
C GLU A 231 2.43 -3.98 25.65
N LEU A 232 3.01 -4.40 24.51
CA LEU A 232 4.43 -4.20 24.21
C LEU A 232 4.77 -2.71 24.17
N LEU A 233 4.02 -1.90 23.42
CA LEU A 233 4.22 -0.45 23.38
C LEU A 233 4.01 0.19 24.77
N HIS A 234 2.97 -0.23 25.49
CA HIS A 234 2.71 0.25 26.84
C HIS A 234 3.86 -0.07 27.81
N SER A 235 4.49 -1.24 27.68
CA SER A 235 5.54 -1.71 28.58
C SER A 235 6.81 -0.86 28.51
N VAL A 236 7.13 -0.29 27.34
CA VAL A 236 8.28 0.62 27.16
C VAL A 236 8.20 1.80 28.14
N ARG A 237 7.00 2.34 28.35
CA ARG A 237 6.78 3.50 29.23
C ARG A 237 7.03 3.19 30.72
N THR A 238 7.18 1.91 31.07
CA THR A 238 7.49 1.49 32.43
C THR A 238 8.98 1.53 32.76
N ASP A 239 9.83 1.76 31.75
CA ASP A 239 11.28 1.86 31.91
C ASP A 239 11.67 2.95 32.94
N PRO A 240 12.48 2.63 33.97
CA PRO A 240 12.92 3.58 34.97
C PRO A 240 13.65 4.82 34.41
N ALA A 241 14.34 4.71 33.27
CA ALA A 241 15.04 5.81 32.61
C ALA A 241 14.10 6.97 32.27
N LEU A 242 12.86 6.67 31.88
CA LEU A 242 11.85 7.67 31.51
C LEU A 242 11.35 8.49 32.71
N ARG A 243 11.57 8.00 33.94
CA ARG A 243 11.20 8.72 35.17
C ARG A 243 12.24 9.74 35.60
N LEU A 244 13.45 9.73 35.01
CA LEU A 244 14.48 10.70 35.35
C LEU A 244 14.05 12.10 34.91
N PRO A 245 14.19 13.13 35.77
CA PRO A 245 13.70 14.48 35.46
C PRO A 245 14.25 15.06 34.16
N GLU A 246 15.51 14.77 33.82
CA GLU A 246 16.13 15.25 32.58
C GLU A 246 15.54 14.61 31.32
N VAL A 247 15.19 13.32 31.39
CA VAL A 247 14.57 12.58 30.28
C VAL A 247 13.14 13.07 30.10
N ARG A 248 12.36 13.18 31.19
CA ARG A 248 10.99 13.68 31.12
C ARG A 248 10.92 15.09 30.55
N ALA A 249 11.77 16.00 31.04
CA ALA A 249 11.81 17.37 30.52
C ALA A 249 12.23 17.43 29.04
N ALA A 250 13.11 16.52 28.58
CA ALA A 250 13.48 16.44 27.16
C ALA A 250 12.35 15.86 26.30
N LEU A 251 11.65 14.84 26.81
CA LEU A 251 10.51 14.20 26.15
C LEU A 251 9.35 15.19 26.01
N ASP A 252 9.01 15.92 27.07
CA ASP A 252 7.96 16.95 27.06
C ASP A 252 8.23 18.03 26.00
N ARG A 253 9.51 18.41 25.79
CA ARG A 253 9.89 19.35 24.71
C ARG A 253 9.74 18.76 23.32
N CYS A 254 9.96 17.45 23.17
CA CYS A 254 9.79 16.75 21.89
C CYS A 254 8.31 16.54 21.56
N ALA A 255 7.45 16.36 22.57
CA ALA A 255 6.00 16.29 22.40
C ALA A 255 5.36 17.67 22.14
N GLY A 256 6.08 18.76 22.39
CA GLY A 256 5.59 20.12 22.18
C GLY A 256 5.77 20.65 20.75
N PRO A 257 5.31 21.89 20.49
CA PRO A 257 5.50 22.57 19.21
C PRO A 257 6.98 22.66 18.81
N ASN A 258 7.28 22.38 17.54
CA ASN A 258 8.66 22.29 17.03
C ASN A 258 9.54 21.23 17.72
N GLY A 259 8.92 20.21 18.32
CA GLY A 259 9.60 19.16 19.08
C GLY A 259 10.68 18.41 18.31
N HIS A 260 10.58 18.33 16.97
CA HIS A 260 11.60 17.75 16.10
C HIS A 260 13.01 18.38 16.30
N ARG A 261 13.11 19.63 16.79
CA ARG A 261 14.39 20.29 17.08
C ARG A 261 15.07 19.79 18.37
N HIS A 262 14.36 19.01 19.17
CA HIS A 262 14.80 18.58 20.51
C HIS A 262 15.14 17.09 20.60
N ILE A 263 15.15 16.37 19.46
CA ILE A 263 15.45 14.93 19.39
C ILE A 263 16.86 14.61 19.92
N GLY A 264 17.88 15.36 19.49
CA GLY A 264 19.28 15.13 19.94
C GLY A 264 19.47 15.22 21.46
N PRO A 265 18.97 16.28 22.12
CA PRO A 265 18.91 16.35 23.58
C PRO A 265 18.20 15.17 24.26
N LEU A 266 17.07 14.69 23.72
CA LEU A 266 16.35 13.53 24.24
C LEU A 266 17.19 12.25 24.10
N ALA A 267 17.75 11.97 22.92
CA ALA A 267 18.61 10.81 22.71
C ALA A 267 19.82 10.81 23.66
N SER A 268 20.43 11.98 23.87
CA SER A 268 21.54 12.13 24.82
C SER A 268 21.13 11.85 26.27
N ALA A 269 19.93 12.30 26.68
CA ALA A 269 19.40 12.04 28.01
C ALA A 269 19.08 10.56 28.23
N LEU A 270 18.42 9.90 27.25
CA LEU A 270 18.12 8.47 27.28
C LEU A 270 19.39 7.61 27.36
N SER A 271 20.42 7.97 26.60
CA SER A 271 21.72 7.28 26.63
C SER A 271 22.37 7.34 28.02
N ARG A 272 22.38 8.52 28.67
CA ARG A 272 22.90 8.66 30.04
C ARG A 272 22.06 7.94 31.08
N ALA A 273 20.75 7.87 30.85
CA ALA A 273 19.80 7.18 31.70
C ALA A 273 19.89 5.65 31.61
N GLY A 274 20.63 5.11 30.63
CA GLY A 274 20.76 3.67 30.41
C GLY A 274 19.51 3.03 29.79
N PHE A 275 18.73 3.79 29.02
CA PHE A 275 17.58 3.28 28.29
C PHE A 275 18.01 2.22 27.26
N ASP A 276 17.42 1.01 27.31
CA ASP A 276 17.93 -0.17 26.61
C ASP A 276 17.08 -0.64 25.42
N ASN A 277 15.93 -0.01 25.15
CA ASN A 277 15.15 -0.33 23.97
C ASN A 277 15.87 0.12 22.69
N THR A 278 16.47 -0.85 21.99
CA THR A 278 17.35 -0.61 20.85
C THR A 278 16.61 0.03 19.67
N ALA A 279 15.37 -0.40 19.40
CA ALA A 279 14.57 0.10 18.27
C ALA A 279 14.26 1.60 18.44
N LEU A 280 13.72 1.98 19.59
CA LEU A 280 13.37 3.36 19.91
C LEU A 280 14.62 4.24 20.04
N PHE A 281 15.66 3.74 20.70
CA PHE A 281 16.90 4.51 20.84
C PHE A 281 17.55 4.78 19.47
N ARG A 282 17.56 3.80 18.55
CA ARG A 282 18.03 4.00 17.18
C ARG A 282 17.17 5.02 16.44
N ALA A 283 15.84 4.91 16.51
CA ALA A 283 14.91 5.83 15.85
C ALA A 283 15.11 7.29 16.29
N LEU A 284 15.60 7.53 17.52
CA LEU A 284 15.92 8.87 18.01
C LEU A 284 17.36 9.32 17.71
N SER A 285 18.33 8.41 17.78
CA SER A 285 19.76 8.74 17.64
C SER A 285 20.23 8.77 16.19
N GLN A 286 19.63 7.96 15.33
CA GLN A 286 19.99 7.79 13.92
C GLN A 286 18.73 7.58 13.04
N PRO A 287 17.73 8.49 13.08
CA PRO A 287 16.56 8.39 12.21
C PRO A 287 16.97 8.50 10.74
N VAL A 288 16.39 7.65 9.87
CA VAL A 288 16.53 7.80 8.41
C VAL A 288 15.48 8.77 7.87
N ALA A 289 14.32 8.87 8.53
CA ALA A 289 13.27 9.83 8.23
C ALA A 289 12.75 10.50 9.52
N PRO A 290 12.24 11.75 9.46
CA PRO A 290 11.68 12.44 10.64
C PRO A 290 10.58 11.64 11.36
N VAL A 291 9.79 10.88 10.60
CA VAL A 291 8.72 10.04 11.13
C VAL A 291 9.23 8.88 12.00
N GLU A 292 10.46 8.39 11.80
CA GLU A 292 11.08 7.40 12.70
C GLU A 292 11.20 7.98 14.12
N ALA A 293 11.64 9.23 14.24
CA ALA A 293 11.76 9.86 15.55
C ALA A 293 10.39 10.20 16.15
N ALA A 294 9.42 10.61 15.31
CA ALA A 294 8.08 10.97 15.76
C ALA A 294 7.36 9.81 16.44
N TRP A 295 7.28 8.63 15.81
CA TRP A 295 6.60 7.46 16.40
C TRP A 295 7.29 6.99 17.69
N ALA A 296 8.62 7.13 17.75
CA ALA A 296 9.38 6.78 18.94
C ALA A 296 9.03 7.72 20.10
N ILE A 297 8.90 9.02 19.84
CA ILE A 297 8.46 9.99 20.85
C ILE A 297 7.01 9.75 21.25
N GLU A 298 6.09 9.49 20.31
CA GLU A 298 4.70 9.13 20.62
C GLU A 298 4.63 7.94 21.58
N THR A 299 5.42 6.89 21.29
CA THR A 299 5.48 5.67 22.11
C THR A 299 6.01 5.96 23.51
N LEU A 300 7.12 6.72 23.62
CA LEU A 300 7.73 7.06 24.89
C LEU A 300 6.87 8.01 25.75
N ALA A 301 6.21 8.97 25.11
CA ALA A 301 5.35 9.97 25.75
C ALA A 301 3.94 9.45 26.03
N GLY A 302 3.54 8.34 25.39
CA GLY A 302 2.19 7.80 25.50
C GLY A 302 1.14 8.66 24.80
N LEU A 303 1.50 9.26 23.66
CA LEU A 303 0.59 10.01 22.80
C LEU A 303 -0.19 9.06 21.89
N GLU A 304 -1.24 9.59 21.25
CA GLU A 304 -1.98 8.84 20.25
C GLU A 304 -1.08 8.53 19.04
N LEU A 305 -1.31 7.37 18.40
CA LEU A 305 -0.53 6.95 17.24
C LEU A 305 -0.78 7.91 16.07
N GLY A 306 0.27 8.50 15.53
CA GLY A 306 0.18 9.43 14.39
C GLY A 306 0.07 10.91 14.78
N GLU A 307 -0.19 11.23 16.06
CA GLU A 307 -0.39 12.62 16.51
C GLU A 307 0.81 13.54 16.21
N LEU A 308 2.03 13.11 16.57
CA LEU A 308 3.24 13.89 16.30
C LEU A 308 3.66 13.78 14.84
N ILE A 309 3.41 12.64 14.19
CA ILE A 309 3.69 12.47 12.77
C ILE A 309 2.91 13.52 11.96
N ALA A 310 1.59 13.61 12.14
CA ALA A 310 0.74 14.61 11.50
C ALA A 310 1.20 16.04 11.85
N ALA A 311 1.46 16.31 13.13
CA ALA A 311 1.89 17.64 13.57
C ALA A 311 3.24 18.07 12.98
N TRP A 312 4.16 17.12 12.72
CA TRP A 312 5.49 17.42 12.21
C TRP A 312 5.55 17.46 10.68
N ALA A 313 4.81 16.58 10.01
CA ALA A 313 4.73 16.55 8.55
C ALA A 313 3.85 17.68 8.01
N GLY A 314 2.80 18.04 8.74
CA GLY A 314 1.77 18.98 8.29
C GLY A 314 0.82 18.36 7.27
N VAL A 315 0.09 19.23 6.57
CA VAL A 315 -0.95 18.81 5.62
C VAL A 315 -0.37 17.91 4.55
N SER A 316 -0.97 16.73 4.40
CA SER A 316 -0.58 15.76 3.39
C SER A 316 -0.71 16.34 1.99
N PRO A 317 0.29 16.12 1.13
CA PRO A 317 0.18 16.45 -0.30
C PRO A 317 -0.94 15.67 -1.01
N LEU A 318 -1.46 14.59 -0.41
CA LEU A 318 -2.55 13.77 -0.93
C LEU A 318 -3.92 14.17 -0.38
N ALA A 319 -3.99 15.13 0.56
CA ALA A 319 -5.23 15.50 1.24
C ALA A 319 -6.35 15.93 0.27
N ASN A 320 -5.98 16.59 -0.83
CA ASN A 320 -6.92 17.07 -1.85
C ASN A 320 -6.76 16.32 -3.18
N SER A 321 -6.00 15.23 -3.19
CA SER A 321 -5.80 14.49 -4.42
C SER A 321 -7.07 13.74 -4.81
N THR A 322 -7.26 13.61 -6.11
CA THR A 322 -8.41 12.92 -6.68
C THR A 322 -7.96 11.95 -7.76
N SER A 323 -8.69 10.86 -7.90
CA SER A 323 -8.43 9.84 -8.90
C SER A 323 -9.74 9.41 -9.55
N TRP A 324 -9.66 9.11 -10.84
CA TRP A 324 -10.78 8.61 -11.63
C TRP A 324 -10.37 7.33 -12.33
N GLN A 325 -11.14 6.27 -12.10
CA GLN A 325 -11.05 5.06 -12.89
C GLN A 325 -11.97 5.18 -14.10
N LEU A 326 -11.42 5.02 -15.29
CA LEU A 326 -12.12 5.03 -16.56
C LEU A 326 -11.94 3.68 -17.26
N SER A 327 -12.92 3.31 -18.05
CA SER A 327 -12.84 2.14 -18.93
C SER A 327 -12.91 2.61 -20.38
N LEU A 328 -11.96 2.14 -21.18
CA LEU A 328 -11.87 2.39 -22.61
C LEU A 328 -12.08 1.08 -23.37
N THR A 329 -13.08 1.04 -24.24
CA THR A 329 -13.31 -0.08 -25.14
C THR A 329 -12.81 0.26 -26.53
N LEU A 330 -11.87 -0.54 -27.05
CA LEU A 330 -11.30 -0.43 -28.40
C LEU A 330 -11.87 -1.54 -29.29
N PRO A 331 -12.34 -1.24 -30.52
CA PRO A 331 -12.75 -2.28 -31.45
C PRO A 331 -11.52 -3.00 -32.01
N ALA A 332 -11.59 -4.32 -32.07
CA ALA A 332 -10.47 -5.13 -32.54
C ALA A 332 -10.54 -5.45 -34.05
N ALA A 333 -11.72 -5.31 -34.65
CA ALA A 333 -11.91 -5.59 -36.07
C ALA A 333 -11.00 -4.70 -36.95
N GLY A 334 -10.21 -5.34 -37.83
CA GLY A 334 -9.29 -4.64 -38.73
C GLY A 334 -8.03 -4.11 -38.07
N ARG A 335 -7.77 -4.45 -36.79
CA ARG A 335 -6.58 -4.05 -36.06
C ARG A 335 -5.56 -5.19 -35.96
N PRO A 336 -4.26 -4.88 -35.79
CA PRO A 336 -3.25 -5.88 -35.43
C PRO A 336 -3.58 -6.57 -34.11
N TRP A 337 -3.14 -7.82 -33.95
CA TRP A 337 -3.44 -8.65 -32.78
C TRP A 337 -2.93 -8.10 -31.43
N ARG A 338 -1.92 -7.21 -31.42
CA ARG A 338 -1.40 -6.49 -30.23
C ARG A 338 -1.78 -5.01 -30.20
N PHE A 339 -2.79 -4.60 -30.96
CA PHE A 339 -3.16 -3.20 -31.04
C PHE A 339 -3.51 -2.61 -29.67
N ALA A 340 -4.33 -3.30 -28.89
CA ALA A 340 -4.74 -2.83 -27.57
C ALA A 340 -3.56 -2.71 -26.58
N GLN A 341 -2.67 -3.70 -26.55
CA GLN A 341 -1.46 -3.65 -25.72
C GLN A 341 -0.57 -2.46 -26.10
N THR A 342 -0.27 -2.32 -27.39
CA THR A 342 0.58 -1.21 -27.88
C THR A 342 -0.05 0.14 -27.55
N PHE A 343 -1.37 0.26 -27.73
CA PHE A 343 -2.11 1.47 -27.39
C PHE A 343 -2.07 1.75 -25.88
N ALA A 344 -2.26 0.73 -25.03
CA ALA A 344 -2.19 0.88 -23.58
C ALA A 344 -0.80 1.33 -23.11
N ASP A 345 0.26 0.72 -23.63
CA ASP A 345 1.65 1.09 -23.31
C ASP A 345 1.97 2.54 -23.70
N GLU A 346 1.57 2.96 -24.91
CA GLU A 346 1.72 4.34 -25.38
C GLU A 346 0.89 5.33 -24.54
N LEU A 347 -0.34 4.96 -24.18
CA LEU A 347 -1.22 5.78 -23.36
C LEU A 347 -0.67 5.94 -21.95
N SER A 348 -0.25 4.84 -21.33
CA SER A 348 0.34 4.82 -20.00
C SER A 348 1.60 5.68 -19.96
N THR A 349 2.48 5.53 -20.95
CA THR A 349 3.67 6.39 -21.09
C THR A 349 3.32 7.87 -21.20
N ALA A 350 2.31 8.23 -22.01
CA ALA A 350 1.89 9.62 -22.19
C ALA A 350 1.26 10.21 -20.92
N LEU A 351 0.42 9.45 -20.22
CA LEU A 351 -0.19 9.86 -18.96
C LEU A 351 0.86 10.01 -17.85
N GLN A 352 1.80 9.06 -17.73
CA GLN A 352 2.90 9.12 -16.76
C GLN A 352 3.82 10.31 -17.03
N ALA A 353 4.19 10.56 -18.29
CA ALA A 353 5.01 11.71 -18.68
C ALA A 353 4.34 13.06 -18.34
N ALA A 354 3.01 13.11 -18.38
CA ALA A 354 2.23 14.27 -17.96
C ALA A 354 1.95 14.31 -16.44
N GLY A 355 2.29 13.25 -15.69
CA GLY A 355 1.93 13.11 -14.28
C GLY A 355 0.42 12.94 -14.04
N LEU A 356 -0.31 12.47 -15.06
CA LEU A 356 -1.78 12.41 -15.08
C LEU A 356 -2.34 11.02 -14.79
N GLY A 357 -1.52 9.98 -14.67
CA GLY A 357 -1.98 8.63 -14.31
C GLY A 357 -1.35 7.53 -15.17
N ARG A 358 -2.09 6.45 -15.41
CA ARG A 358 -1.64 5.25 -16.12
C ARG A 358 -2.78 4.53 -16.84
N ALA A 359 -2.44 3.61 -17.73
CA ALA A 359 -3.40 2.75 -18.43
C ALA A 359 -2.85 1.33 -18.58
N GLU A 360 -3.75 0.34 -18.58
CA GLU A 360 -3.42 -1.08 -18.76
C GLU A 360 -4.54 -1.81 -19.49
N THR A 361 -4.25 -2.99 -20.04
CA THR A 361 -5.25 -3.84 -20.68
C THR A 361 -5.91 -4.75 -19.65
N ASN A 362 -7.23 -4.75 -19.57
CA ASN A 362 -8.00 -5.54 -18.60
C ASN A 362 -8.65 -6.80 -19.23
N GLY A 363 -8.80 -6.83 -20.56
CA GLY A 363 -9.24 -8.06 -21.22
C GLY A 363 -9.83 -7.84 -22.60
N SER A 364 -10.50 -8.87 -23.10
CA SER A 364 -11.11 -8.82 -24.42
C SER A 364 -12.42 -9.60 -24.52
N THR A 365 -13.25 -9.18 -25.48
CA THR A 365 -14.48 -9.87 -25.83
C THR A 365 -14.31 -10.55 -27.17
N SER A 366 -14.59 -11.85 -27.22
CA SER A 366 -14.75 -12.61 -28.45
C SER A 366 -16.21 -12.99 -28.68
N VAL A 367 -16.71 -12.83 -29.90
CA VAL A 367 -18.09 -13.18 -30.28
C VAL A 367 -18.08 -14.31 -31.28
N GLN A 368 -19.07 -15.20 -31.20
CA GLN A 368 -19.20 -16.28 -32.18
C GLN A 368 -19.64 -15.70 -33.54
N GLY A 369 -18.82 -15.94 -34.55
CA GLY A 369 -19.05 -15.59 -35.94
C GLY A 369 -20.12 -16.48 -36.60
N LYS A 370 -20.53 -16.09 -37.81
CA LYS A 370 -21.57 -16.80 -38.58
C LYS A 370 -21.17 -18.21 -39.02
N ASP A 371 -19.87 -18.48 -39.05
CA ASP A 371 -19.25 -19.77 -39.35
C ASP A 371 -19.06 -20.65 -38.10
N GLY A 372 -19.45 -20.15 -36.92
CA GLY A 372 -19.30 -20.84 -35.64
C GLY A 372 -17.94 -20.66 -34.97
N GLY A 373 -16.98 -20.00 -35.61
CA GLY A 373 -15.68 -19.65 -35.01
C GLY A 373 -15.80 -18.43 -34.09
N TYR A 374 -14.88 -18.26 -33.15
CA TYR A 374 -14.83 -17.04 -32.32
C TYR A 374 -14.01 -15.96 -33.03
N VAL A 375 -14.57 -14.75 -33.06
CA VAL A 375 -13.94 -13.55 -33.62
C VAL A 375 -13.68 -12.57 -32.49
N HIS A 376 -12.42 -12.17 -32.36
CA HIS A 376 -12.00 -11.11 -31.44
C HIS A 376 -12.70 -9.80 -31.80
N HIS A 377 -13.54 -9.30 -30.89
CA HIS A 377 -14.48 -8.22 -31.17
C HIS A 377 -13.96 -6.87 -30.64
N SER A 378 -13.55 -6.85 -29.38
CA SER A 378 -13.10 -5.63 -28.70
C SER A 378 -12.16 -5.94 -27.56
N ASP A 379 -11.29 -4.98 -27.27
CA ASP A 379 -10.39 -4.98 -26.14
C ASP A 379 -10.83 -3.92 -25.12
N HIS A 380 -10.59 -4.19 -23.85
CA HIS A 380 -10.93 -3.33 -22.73
C HIS A 380 -9.66 -2.88 -22.02
N LEU A 381 -9.56 -1.58 -21.80
CA LEU A 381 -8.47 -0.94 -21.06
C LEU A 381 -9.03 -0.29 -19.82
N ASP A 382 -8.30 -0.43 -18.72
CA ASP A 382 -8.52 0.31 -17.49
C ASP A 382 -7.55 1.49 -17.45
N ILE A 383 -8.08 2.67 -17.09
CA ILE A 383 -7.32 3.92 -17.11
C ILE A 383 -7.53 4.62 -15.77
N LEU A 384 -6.44 4.90 -15.09
CA LEU A 384 -6.42 5.73 -13.89
C LEU A 384 -5.98 7.14 -14.29
N ILE A 385 -6.81 8.14 -13.99
CA ILE A 385 -6.47 9.56 -14.15
C ILE A 385 -6.35 10.23 -12.77
N ARG A 386 -5.33 11.07 -12.58
CA ARG A 386 -5.00 11.77 -11.34
C ARG A 386 -5.20 13.27 -11.49
N ASP A 387 -5.84 13.87 -10.50
CA ASP A 387 -6.00 15.31 -10.21
C ASP A 387 -6.59 16.23 -11.33
N ASP A 388 -6.38 15.94 -12.62
CA ASP A 388 -6.83 16.70 -13.78
C ASP A 388 -7.50 15.77 -14.82
N LEU A 389 -8.75 15.40 -14.54
CA LEU A 389 -9.58 14.61 -15.47
C LEU A 389 -9.65 15.20 -16.89
N PRO A 390 -9.91 16.52 -17.08
CA PRO A 390 -9.90 17.12 -18.43
C PRO A 390 -8.55 16.97 -19.15
N GLY A 391 -7.44 17.12 -18.44
CA GLY A 391 -6.09 16.89 -18.97
C GLY A 391 -5.90 15.43 -19.42
N GLY A 392 -6.26 14.47 -18.58
CA GLY A 392 -6.19 13.04 -18.90
C GLY A 392 -7.04 12.65 -20.12
N VAL A 393 -8.29 13.12 -20.17
CA VAL A 393 -9.20 12.90 -21.31
C VAL A 393 -8.63 13.48 -22.61
N ARG A 394 -7.91 14.60 -22.55
CA ARG A 394 -7.23 15.18 -23.72
C ARG A 394 -6.11 14.28 -24.23
N VAL A 395 -5.29 13.71 -23.34
CA VAL A 395 -4.23 12.76 -23.70
C VAL A 395 -4.83 11.53 -24.37
N ILE A 396 -5.88 10.93 -23.77
CA ILE A 396 -6.61 9.79 -24.35
C ILE A 396 -7.13 10.15 -25.75
N SER A 397 -7.77 11.31 -25.89
CA SER A 397 -8.35 11.77 -27.17
C SER A 397 -7.27 11.92 -28.25
N GLN A 398 -6.14 12.56 -27.92
CA GLN A 398 -5.01 12.73 -28.85
C GLN A 398 -4.50 11.39 -29.38
N LEU A 399 -4.34 10.40 -28.49
CA LEU A 399 -3.85 9.09 -28.88
C LEU A 399 -4.90 8.31 -29.70
N LEU A 400 -6.18 8.39 -29.33
CA LEU A 400 -7.27 7.82 -30.12
C LEU A 400 -7.32 8.40 -31.54
N HIS A 401 -7.10 9.70 -31.72
CA HIS A 401 -7.03 10.32 -33.05
C HIS A 401 -5.79 9.87 -33.83
N HIS A 402 -4.62 9.79 -33.16
CA HIS A 402 -3.38 9.29 -33.78
C HIS A 402 -3.56 7.89 -34.37
N HIS A 403 -4.24 7.01 -33.63
CA HIS A 403 -4.52 5.63 -34.03
C HIS A 403 -5.81 5.46 -34.85
N GLN A 404 -6.48 6.55 -35.25
CA GLN A 404 -7.75 6.51 -36.01
C GLN A 404 -8.83 5.67 -35.31
N ALA A 405 -8.91 5.73 -33.98
CA ALA A 405 -9.85 4.99 -33.16
C ALA A 405 -10.92 5.88 -32.50
N ALA A 406 -10.78 7.20 -32.56
CA ALA A 406 -11.62 8.18 -31.86
C ALA A 406 -13.13 8.05 -32.16
N GLU A 407 -13.52 7.69 -33.38
CA GLU A 407 -14.93 7.55 -33.75
C GLU A 407 -15.58 6.25 -33.26
N THR A 408 -14.76 5.26 -32.92
CA THR A 408 -15.21 3.88 -32.65
C THR A 408 -14.95 3.42 -31.23
N ALA A 409 -14.04 4.08 -30.53
CA ALA A 409 -13.73 3.78 -29.14
C ALA A 409 -14.83 4.32 -28.22
N VAL A 410 -15.03 3.67 -27.08
CA VAL A 410 -15.99 4.10 -26.06
C VAL A 410 -15.25 4.33 -24.75
N LEU A 411 -15.22 5.58 -24.27
CA LEU A 411 -14.69 5.95 -22.97
C LEU A 411 -15.85 6.20 -21.99
N LYS A 412 -15.76 5.61 -20.80
CA LYS A 412 -16.76 5.75 -19.72
C LYS A 412 -16.06 5.78 -18.36
N HIS A 413 -16.76 6.27 -17.33
CA HIS A 413 -16.35 6.01 -15.95
C HIS A 413 -16.46 4.51 -15.63
N ASN A 414 -15.52 4.00 -14.82
CA ASN A 414 -15.54 2.62 -14.34
C ASN A 414 -16.47 2.42 -13.14
N GLU A 415 -16.99 3.51 -12.58
CA GLU A 415 -17.93 3.53 -11.46
C GLU A 415 -19.20 4.29 -11.82
N LYS A 416 -20.28 4.09 -11.04
CA LYS A 416 -21.55 4.80 -11.24
C LYS A 416 -21.31 6.32 -11.22
N PRO A 417 -21.91 7.08 -12.14
CA PRO A 417 -23.03 6.71 -13.02
C PRO A 417 -22.66 5.94 -14.32
N TYR A 418 -21.41 5.51 -14.52
CA TYR A 418 -20.93 4.90 -15.78
C TYR A 418 -21.15 5.81 -17.00
N ASP A 419 -21.16 7.13 -16.75
CA ASP A 419 -21.44 8.10 -17.79
C ASP A 419 -20.38 8.05 -18.89
N ARG A 420 -20.84 8.16 -20.13
CA ARG A 420 -19.95 8.26 -21.28
C ARG A 420 -19.23 9.60 -21.24
N ILE A 421 -17.92 9.55 -21.41
CA ILE A 421 -17.08 10.74 -21.51
C ILE A 421 -16.90 11.05 -22.99
N ALA A 422 -17.28 12.26 -23.40
CA ALA A 422 -17.09 12.70 -24.78
C ALA A 422 -15.59 12.80 -25.09
N VAL A 423 -15.13 12.06 -26.11
CA VAL A 423 -13.79 12.22 -26.68
C VAL A 423 -13.72 13.59 -27.36
N ILE A 424 -12.67 14.34 -27.06
CA ILE A 424 -12.52 15.72 -27.58
C ILE A 424 -12.23 15.64 -29.08
N ASP A 425 -13.02 16.36 -29.88
CA ASP A 425 -12.73 16.56 -31.30
C ASP A 425 -11.56 17.56 -31.43
N LEU A 426 -10.42 17.07 -31.94
CA LEU A 426 -9.20 17.86 -32.11
C LEU A 426 -9.14 18.56 -33.48
N SER A 427 -10.18 18.45 -34.31
CA SER A 427 -10.28 19.12 -35.60
C SER A 427 -10.83 20.55 -35.53
N ALA A 428 -11.27 20.98 -34.34
CA ALA A 428 -11.71 22.34 -33.99
C ALA A 428 -10.61 23.10 -33.22
#